data_AF-A0A1G6UA59-F1
#
_entry.id   AF-A0A1G6UA59-F1
#
_cell.length_a   1.000
_cell.length_b   1.000
_cell.length_c   1.000
_cell.angle_alpha   90.00
_cell.angle_beta   90.00
_cell.angle_gamma   90.00
#
_symmetry.space_group_name_H-M   'P 1'
#
loop_
_entity.id
_entity.type
_entity.pdbx_description
1 polymer ?
#
loop_
_entity_poly.entity_id
_entity_poly.type
_entity_poly.pdbx_seq_one_letter_code
_entity_poly.pdbx_strand_id
1 'polypeptide(L)'
;MAADSVVIVSHTLTYTPIQNDGDYSPRLIENGRLNEKIIKQRLKLGKKDIDLLASTLIMPLKLGETFERGMCFMPHHGILIYKQNKCSFFDICFDCKHFVTSADIKLSDNLRIITWQKLKAFFKSRKLDYQIPMIQGKEE
;
A
#
# COMPACT_ATOMS: atom_id res chain seq x y z
N MET A 1 -4.12 18.91 11.91
CA MET A 1 -3.12 19.53 11.01
C MET A 1 -3.07 18.73 9.72
N ALA A 2 -3.17 19.37 8.56
CA ALA A 2 -3.19 18.70 7.25
C ALA A 2 -1.77 18.32 6.76
N ALA A 3 -1.69 17.33 5.87
CA ALA A 3 -0.46 16.99 5.14
C ALA A 3 -0.23 17.99 3.98
N ASP A 4 1.03 18.19 3.59
CA ASP A 4 1.40 19.08 2.48
C ASP A 4 1.08 18.42 1.13
N SER A 5 1.27 17.10 1.04
CA SER A 5 0.74 16.31 -0.07
C SER A 5 0.58 14.85 0.31
N VAL A 6 -0.34 14.18 -0.40
CA VAL A 6 -0.51 12.72 -0.34
C VAL A 6 -0.34 12.16 -1.74
N VAL A 7 0.47 11.13 -1.88
CA VAL A 7 0.73 10.45 -3.15
C VAL A 7 0.38 8.98 -2.96
N ILE A 8 -0.42 8.42 -3.86
CA ILE A 8 -0.63 6.98 -3.92
C ILE A 8 0.23 6.38 -5.03
N VAL A 9 0.72 5.17 -4.81
CA VAL A 9 1.62 4.47 -5.74
C VAL A 9 1.24 3.01 -5.91
N SER A 10 1.56 2.44 -7.06
CA SER A 10 1.64 0.99 -7.27
C SER A 10 3.09 0.67 -7.58
N HIS A 11 3.61 -0.41 -7.02
CA HIS A 11 5.02 -0.78 -7.19
C HIS A 11 5.23 -2.28 -7.31
N THR A 12 6.42 -2.64 -7.80
CA THR A 12 6.89 -4.02 -7.78
C THR A 12 7.21 -4.49 -6.36
N LEU A 13 7.42 -5.80 -6.27
CA LEU A 13 7.84 -6.57 -5.10
C LEU A 13 8.64 -5.76 -4.09
N THR A 14 8.17 -5.72 -2.84
CA THR A 14 8.97 -5.30 -1.68
C THR A 14 9.36 -6.46 -0.76
N TYR A 15 9.04 -7.69 -1.19
CA TYR A 15 9.35 -8.93 -0.51
C TYR A 15 9.58 -10.03 -1.54
N THR A 16 10.80 -10.51 -1.66
CA THR A 16 11.12 -11.84 -2.20
C THR A 16 11.29 -12.77 -1.01
N PRO A 17 10.63 -13.94 -0.97
CA PRO A 17 10.97 -14.94 0.04
C PRO A 17 12.47 -15.22 -0.08
N ILE A 18 13.21 -14.96 0.99
CA ILE A 18 14.67 -15.08 1.05
C ILE A 18 15.03 -16.51 0.65
N GLN A 19 15.46 -16.72 -0.60
CA GLN A 19 15.95 -18.02 -1.05
C GLN A 19 17.45 -18.18 -0.77
N ASN A 20 18.19 -17.08 -0.64
CA ASN A 20 19.62 -17.07 -0.34
C ASN A 20 20.03 -15.85 0.49
N ASP A 21 21.09 -15.99 1.28
CA ASP A 21 21.77 -14.89 1.96
C ASP A 21 22.27 -13.88 0.89
N GLY A 22 21.67 -12.69 0.86
CA GLY A 22 21.97 -11.65 -0.13
C GLY A 22 20.81 -11.22 -1.03
N ASP A 23 19.63 -11.86 -0.93
CA ASP A 23 18.49 -11.48 -1.76
C ASP A 23 17.84 -10.16 -1.28
N TYR A 24 18.01 -9.12 -2.08
CA TYR A 24 17.57 -7.77 -1.75
C TYR A 24 16.08 -7.60 -2.09
N SER A 25 15.23 -7.58 -1.07
CA SER A 25 13.86 -7.12 -1.20
C SER A 25 13.81 -5.58 -1.12
N PRO A 26 13.61 -4.86 -2.25
CA PRO A 26 13.60 -3.40 -2.23
C PRO A 26 12.44 -2.91 -1.37
N ARG A 27 12.66 -1.92 -0.50
CA ARG A 27 11.57 -1.38 0.34
C ARG A 27 10.90 -0.20 -0.35
N LEU A 28 9.63 0.06 -0.03
CA LEU A 28 8.95 1.27 -0.51
C LEU A 28 9.73 2.53 -0.12
N ILE A 29 10.24 2.57 1.11
CA ILE A 29 11.13 3.61 1.61
C ILE A 29 12.50 3.01 1.96
N GLU A 30 13.55 3.56 1.36
CA GLU A 30 14.95 3.19 1.57
C GLU A 30 15.75 4.42 2.01
N ASN A 31 16.48 4.32 3.12
CA ASN A 31 17.26 5.43 3.69
C ASN A 31 16.43 6.73 3.84
N GLY A 32 15.15 6.59 4.22
CA GLY A 32 14.22 7.70 4.40
C GLY A 32 13.67 8.33 3.11
N ARG A 33 13.95 7.73 1.94
CA ARG A 33 13.50 8.22 0.63
C ARG A 33 12.66 7.18 -0.10
N LEU A 34 11.74 7.65 -0.96
CA LEU A 34 10.96 6.77 -1.83
C LEU A 34 11.90 6.02 -2.77
N ASN A 35 11.79 4.70 -2.83
CA ASN A 35 12.50 3.91 -3.82
C ASN A 35 11.80 4.02 -5.18
N GLU A 36 12.18 5.03 -5.97
CA GLU A 36 11.58 5.28 -7.29
C GLU A 36 11.79 4.13 -8.29
N LYS A 37 12.78 3.24 -8.07
CA LYS A 37 13.08 2.12 -8.99
C LYS A 37 11.95 1.09 -9.07
N ILE A 38 11.19 0.93 -7.99
CA ILE A 38 10.10 -0.05 -7.94
C ILE A 38 8.73 0.55 -8.31
N ILE A 39 8.62 1.87 -8.42
CA ILE A 39 7.36 2.56 -8.68
C ILE A 39 6.94 2.34 -10.13
N LYS A 40 5.70 1.88 -10.33
CA LYS A 40 5.09 1.65 -11.66
C LYS A 40 4.02 2.66 -11.99
N GLN A 41 3.24 3.05 -10.98
CA GLN A 41 2.20 4.06 -11.09
C GLN A 41 2.30 4.98 -9.88
N ARG A 42 2.03 6.27 -10.09
CA ARG A 42 1.95 7.26 -9.02
C ARG A 42 0.91 8.32 -9.33
N LEU A 43 0.21 8.78 -8.31
CA LEU A 43 -0.76 9.86 -8.41
C LEU A 43 -0.72 10.72 -7.15
N LYS A 44 -0.51 12.02 -7.34
CA LYS A 44 -0.71 13.01 -6.27
C LYS A 44 -2.20 13.26 -6.09
N LEU A 45 -2.70 13.09 -4.88
CA LEU A 45 -4.12 13.27 -4.57
C LEU A 45 -4.47 14.75 -4.38
N GLY A 46 -5.65 15.13 -4.87
CA GLY A 46 -6.30 16.39 -4.51
C GLY A 46 -7.03 16.31 -3.17
N LYS A 47 -7.43 17.46 -2.61
CA LYS A 47 -8.07 17.53 -1.28
C LYS A 47 -9.27 16.58 -1.11
N LYS A 48 -10.19 16.56 -2.09
CA LYS A 48 -11.38 15.69 -2.06
C LYS A 48 -11.01 14.20 -1.95
N ASP A 49 -9.95 13.79 -2.64
CA ASP A 49 -9.46 12.42 -2.62
C ASP A 49 -8.76 12.07 -1.31
N ILE A 50 -8.04 13.04 -0.74
CA ILE A 50 -7.43 12.92 0.60
C ILE A 50 -8.51 12.72 1.66
N ASP A 51 -9.58 13.52 1.63
CA ASP A 51 -10.68 13.42 2.59
C ASP A 51 -11.41 12.07 2.48
N LEU A 52 -11.61 11.58 1.25
CA LEU A 52 -12.20 10.26 0.99
C LEU A 52 -11.30 9.11 1.47
N LEU A 53 -9.99 9.21 1.23
CA LEU A 53 -9.02 8.22 1.69
C LEU A 53 -8.97 8.19 3.22
N ALA A 54 -8.88 9.36 3.86
CA ALA A 54 -8.85 9.49 5.32
C ALA A 54 -10.11 8.88 5.95
N SER A 55 -11.30 9.23 5.46
CA SER A 55 -12.57 8.70 5.97
C SER A 55 -12.72 7.18 5.77
N THR A 56 -12.07 6.61 4.75
CA THR A 56 -12.00 5.15 4.55
C THR A 56 -11.12 4.48 5.60
N LEU A 57 -9.98 5.07 5.93
CA LEU A 57 -9.00 4.51 6.87
C LEU A 57 -9.44 4.60 8.34
N ILE A 58 -10.16 5.66 8.73
CA ILE A 58 -10.58 5.88 10.12
C ILE A 58 -11.98 5.35 10.45
N MET A 59 -12.55 4.51 9.57
CA MET A 59 -13.90 3.98 9.74
C MET A 59 -13.99 3.18 11.06
N PRO A 60 -14.94 3.48 11.95
CA PRO A 60 -15.03 2.81 13.24
C PRO A 60 -15.30 1.31 13.07
N LEU A 61 -14.71 0.50 13.95
CA LEU A 61 -14.95 -0.94 14.05
C LEU A 61 -16.40 -1.17 14.51
N LYS A 62 -17.10 -2.11 13.87
CA LYS A 62 -18.37 -2.62 14.40
C LYS A 62 -18.13 -3.93 15.14
N LEU A 63 -18.86 -4.14 16.23
CA LEU A 63 -18.81 -5.38 16.99
C LEU A 63 -19.25 -6.56 16.10
N GLY A 64 -18.50 -7.67 16.09
CA GLY A 64 -18.85 -8.90 15.37
C GLY A 64 -18.34 -9.01 13.93
N GLU A 65 -17.40 -8.16 13.50
CA GLU A 65 -16.86 -8.24 12.15
C GLU A 65 -15.78 -9.32 11.98
N THR A 66 -15.81 -9.96 10.81
CA THR A 66 -14.84 -10.97 10.42
C THR A 66 -13.57 -10.33 9.85
N PHE A 67 -12.45 -10.96 10.16
CA PHE A 67 -11.15 -10.66 9.58
C PHE A 67 -10.73 -11.87 8.75
N GLU A 68 -10.37 -11.64 7.50
CA GLU A 68 -9.86 -12.69 6.62
C GLU A 68 -8.40 -12.37 6.31
N ARG A 69 -7.54 -13.37 6.43
CA ARG A 69 -6.17 -13.30 5.91
C ARG A 69 -6.13 -14.03 4.57
N GLY A 70 -5.62 -13.36 3.55
CA GLY A 70 -5.34 -13.98 2.24
C GLY A 70 -3.89 -14.46 2.15
N MET A 71 -3.58 -15.26 1.13
CA MET A 71 -2.19 -15.54 0.78
C MET A 71 -1.56 -14.29 0.15
N CYS A 72 -0.28 -14.01 0.48
CA CYS A 72 0.45 -12.87 -0.06
C CYS A 72 0.56 -12.99 -1.58
N PHE A 73 -0.21 -12.16 -2.28
CA PHE A 73 -0.15 -12.03 -3.73
C PHE A 73 0.42 -10.66 -4.08
N MET A 74 1.19 -10.63 -5.15
CA MET A 74 2.04 -9.49 -5.48
C MET A 74 1.43 -8.82 -6.71
N PRO A 75 0.73 -7.70 -6.48
CA PRO A 75 1.40 -6.39 -6.36
C PRO A 75 1.22 -5.71 -4.99
N HIS A 76 2.12 -4.78 -4.70
CA HIS A 76 2.01 -3.87 -3.56
C HIS A 76 1.66 -2.45 -4.01
N HIS A 77 0.96 -1.74 -3.12
CA HIS A 77 0.54 -0.36 -3.30
C HIS A 77 0.95 0.46 -2.09
N GLY A 78 1.20 1.74 -2.29
CA GLY A 78 1.65 2.64 -1.23
C GLY A 78 0.77 3.88 -1.11
N ILE A 79 0.63 4.39 0.10
CA ILE A 79 0.21 5.77 0.39
C ILE A 79 1.40 6.46 1.03
N LEU A 80 1.83 7.57 0.44
CA LEU A 80 2.92 8.42 0.89
C LEU A 80 2.32 9.74 1.39
N ILE A 81 2.66 10.13 2.60
CA ILE A 81 2.16 11.34 3.26
C ILE A 81 3.35 12.24 3.52
N TYR A 82 3.41 13.37 2.82
CA TYR A 82 4.47 14.34 2.97
C TYR A 82 4.01 15.49 3.87
N LYS A 83 4.78 15.76 4.91
CA LYS A 83 4.56 16.90 5.81
C LYS A 83 5.89 17.42 6.33
N GLN A 84 6.18 18.71 6.14
CA GLN A 84 7.36 19.39 6.70
C GLN A 84 8.66 18.60 6.46
N ASN A 85 8.93 18.23 5.21
CA ASN A 85 10.07 17.40 4.76
C ASN A 85 10.14 15.97 5.32
N LYS A 86 9.11 15.51 6.04
CA LYS A 86 8.97 14.12 6.47
C LYS A 86 8.05 13.37 5.50
N CYS A 87 8.44 12.14 5.17
CA CYS A 87 7.60 11.18 4.44
C CYS A 87 7.18 10.06 5.39
N SER A 88 5.88 9.98 5.66
CA SER A 88 5.24 8.85 6.32
C SER A 88 4.66 7.94 5.24
N PHE A 89 4.64 6.62 5.45
CA PHE A 89 4.21 5.67 4.43
C PHE A 89 3.27 4.62 4.98
N PHE A 90 2.48 4.06 4.07
CA PHE A 90 1.59 2.93 4.30
C PHE A 90 1.70 2.04 3.05
N ASP A 91 2.46 0.95 3.16
CA ASP A 91 2.64 -0.08 2.14
C ASP A 91 1.57 -1.17 2.33
N ILE A 92 0.90 -1.57 1.26
CA ILE A 92 -0.39 -2.25 1.26
C ILE A 92 -0.37 -3.40 0.25
N CYS A 93 -0.69 -4.60 0.73
CA CYS A 93 -1.13 -5.70 -0.11
C CYS A 93 -2.65 -5.87 0.01
N PHE A 94 -3.39 -5.61 -1.07
CA PHE A 94 -4.84 -5.79 -1.07
C PHE A 94 -5.26 -7.26 -1.05
N ASP A 95 -4.42 -8.17 -1.52
CA ASP A 95 -4.79 -9.57 -1.70
C ASP A 95 -4.60 -10.39 -0.41
N CYS A 96 -3.48 -10.19 0.32
CA CYS A 96 -3.35 -10.77 1.66
C CYS A 96 -3.92 -9.92 2.78
N LYS A 97 -4.43 -8.72 2.48
CA LYS A 97 -5.00 -7.80 3.47
C LYS A 97 -3.98 -7.50 4.58
N HIS A 98 -2.74 -7.26 4.16
CA HIS A 98 -1.62 -6.94 5.05
C HIS A 98 -1.04 -5.58 4.69
N PHE A 99 -0.40 -4.94 5.67
CA PHE A 99 0.22 -3.66 5.47
C PHE A 99 1.39 -3.41 6.42
N VAL A 100 2.25 -2.49 6.03
CA VAL A 100 3.34 -1.95 6.84
C VAL A 100 3.25 -0.43 6.80
N THR A 101 3.36 0.22 7.96
CA THR A 101 3.36 1.68 8.04
C THR A 101 4.67 2.22 8.63
N SER A 102 4.95 3.50 8.39
CA SER A 102 5.93 4.22 9.18
C SER A 102 5.48 4.33 10.64
N ALA A 103 6.43 4.39 11.57
CA ALA A 103 6.20 4.32 13.02
C ALA A 103 5.32 5.45 13.59
N ASP A 104 5.14 6.54 12.84
CA ASP A 104 4.32 7.69 13.22
C ASP A 104 2.84 7.56 12.80
N ILE A 105 2.49 6.55 12.01
CA ILE A 105 1.10 6.23 11.68
C ILE A 105 0.59 5.21 12.70
N LYS A 106 -0.43 5.58 13.46
CA LYS A 106 -1.12 4.69 14.39
C LYS A 106 -2.42 4.21 13.76
N LEU A 107 -2.42 2.99 13.24
CA LEU A 107 -3.60 2.28 12.75
C LEU A 107 -3.80 1.01 13.57
N SER A 108 -5.03 0.51 13.63
CA SER A 108 -5.28 -0.81 14.20
C SER A 108 -4.60 -1.87 13.35
N ASP A 109 -3.97 -2.85 13.98
CA ASP A 109 -3.26 -3.96 13.29
C ASP A 109 -4.15 -4.75 12.33
N ASN A 110 -5.46 -4.63 12.47
CA ASN A 110 -6.44 -5.21 11.57
C ASN A 110 -7.36 -4.11 11.02
N LEU A 111 -7.39 -3.97 9.69
CA LEU A 111 -8.43 -3.23 9.00
C LEU A 111 -9.62 -4.14 8.67
N ARG A 112 -10.83 -3.56 8.62
CA ARG A 112 -12.06 -4.27 8.24
C ARG A 112 -12.01 -4.74 6.79
N ILE A 113 -12.68 -5.85 6.47
CA ILE A 113 -12.84 -6.31 5.08
C ILE A 113 -13.42 -5.20 4.19
N ILE A 114 -14.41 -4.46 4.69
CA ILE A 114 -15.00 -3.35 3.93
C ILE A 114 -14.00 -2.21 3.69
N THR A 115 -13.06 -1.97 4.61
CA THR A 115 -11.99 -0.98 4.43
C THR A 115 -11.05 -1.44 3.32
N TRP A 116 -10.65 -2.71 3.32
CA TRP A 116 -9.85 -3.29 2.23
C TRP A 116 -10.52 -3.16 0.86
N GLN A 117 -11.81 -3.49 0.76
CA GLN A 117 -12.58 -3.37 -0.48
C GLN A 117 -12.65 -1.91 -0.97
N LYS A 118 -12.93 -0.97 -0.05
CA LYS A 118 -13.00 0.46 -0.39
C LYS A 118 -11.65 1.02 -0.80
N LEU A 119 -10.56 0.65 -0.13
CA LEU A 119 -9.21 1.05 -0.52
C LEU A 119 -8.84 0.49 -1.89
N LYS A 120 -9.07 -0.81 -2.14
CA LYS A 120 -8.80 -1.43 -3.44
C LYS A 120 -9.58 -0.73 -4.56
N ALA A 121 -10.87 -0.44 -4.33
CA ALA A 121 -11.70 0.30 -5.27
C ALA A 121 -11.20 1.74 -5.49
N PHE A 122 -10.74 2.42 -4.43
CA PHE A 122 -10.20 3.77 -4.50
C PHE A 122 -8.94 3.86 -5.38
N PHE A 123 -8.04 2.87 -5.28
CA PHE A 123 -6.84 2.77 -6.13
C PHE A 123 -7.23 2.45 -7.58
N LYS A 124 -8.09 1.45 -7.78
CA LYS A 124 -8.54 1.03 -9.13
C LYS A 124 -9.26 2.15 -9.88
N SER A 125 -10.15 2.90 -9.22
CA SER A 125 -10.87 4.01 -9.86
C SER A 125 -9.95 5.16 -10.31
N ARG A 126 -8.72 5.21 -9.79
CA ARG A 126 -7.68 6.19 -10.15
C ARG A 126 -6.64 5.63 -11.12
N LYS A 127 -6.87 4.45 -11.68
CA LYS A 127 -5.95 3.73 -12.58
C LYS A 127 -4.61 3.39 -11.89
N LEU A 128 -4.66 3.10 -10.58
CA LEU A 128 -3.56 2.45 -9.85
C LEU A 128 -3.85 0.97 -9.65
N ASP A 129 -3.86 0.24 -10.75
CA ASP A 129 -4.26 -1.17 -10.87
C ASP A 129 -3.15 -2.08 -11.41
N TYR A 130 -1.89 -1.61 -11.37
CA TYR A 130 -0.73 -2.43 -11.72
C TYR A 130 -0.76 -3.76 -10.98
N GLN A 131 -0.65 -4.84 -11.74
CA GLN A 131 -0.48 -6.21 -11.28
C GLN A 131 0.83 -6.75 -11.85
N ILE A 132 1.51 -7.60 -11.09
CA ILE A 132 2.68 -8.29 -11.61
C ILE A 132 2.19 -9.30 -12.67
N PRO A 133 2.71 -9.25 -13.91
CA PRO A 133 2.36 -10.25 -14.91
C PRO A 133 2.67 -11.63 -14.35
N MET A 134 1.71 -12.55 -14.36
CA MET A 134 2.01 -13.95 -14.12
C MET A 134 2.96 -14.39 -15.24
N ILE A 135 4.20 -14.73 -14.90
CA ILE A 135 5.09 -15.41 -15.82
C ILE A 135 4.43 -16.77 -16.05
N GLN A 136 3.73 -16.93 -17.18
CA GLN A 136 3.43 -18.27 -17.69
C GLN A 136 4.79 -18.90 -17.95
N GLY A 137 5.16 -19.90 -17.15
CA GLY A 137 6.34 -20.70 -17.40
C GLY A 137 6.28 -21.17 -18.85
N LYS A 138 7.27 -20.76 -19.64
CA LYS A 138 7.61 -21.56 -20.81
C LYS A 138 8.20 -22.84 -20.26
N GLU A 139 7.39 -23.89 -20.23
CA GLU A 139 7.91 -25.24 -20.35
C GLU A 139 8.59 -25.30 -21.72
N GLU A 140 9.92 -25.37 -21.73
CA GLU A 140 10.69 -25.91 -22.84
C GLU A 140 10.86 -27.42 -22.63
#